data_AF-A0A0F8XKS1-F1
#
_entry.id   AF-A0A0F8XKS1-F1
#
_cell.length_a   1.000
_cell.length_b   1.000
_cell.length_c   1.000
_cell.angle_alpha   90.00
_cell.angle_beta   90.00
_cell.angle_gamma   90.00
#
_symmetry.space_group_name_H-M   'P 1'
#
loop_
_entity.id
_entity.type
_entity.pdbx_description
1 polymer ?
#
loop_
_entity_poly.entity_id
_entity_poly.type
_entity_poly.pdbx_seq_one_letter_code
_entity_poly.pdbx_strand_id
1 'polypeptide(L)'
;MWIPTSIKDLSKTAGIKTTFGCIIFENNIPEKDELVVKKLKEAGIVLLGKTNTPAFGHKPVTHNIIFGETKNPWNLERTSGGSSGGAAATPP
;
A
#
# COMPACT_ATOMS: atom_id res chain seq x y z
N MET A 1 -21.80 -6.19 -4.19
CA MET A 1 -21.16 -5.73 -5.43
C MET A 1 -19.66 -5.83 -5.21
N TRP A 2 -18.93 -6.51 -6.09
CA TRP A 2 -17.49 -6.74 -5.91
C TRP A 2 -16.73 -5.55 -6.46
N ILE A 3 -16.16 -4.72 -5.59
CA ILE A 3 -15.35 -3.55 -5.99
C ILE A 3 -13.88 -3.93 -5.80
N PRO A 4 -13.06 -3.99 -6.87
CA PRO A 4 -11.63 -4.15 -6.75
C PRO A 4 -11.05 -2.99 -5.95
N THR A 5 -10.24 -3.28 -4.94
CA THR A 5 -9.68 -2.27 -4.05
C THR A 5 -8.28 -2.68 -3.62
N SER A 6 -7.37 -1.71 -3.61
CA SER A 6 -6.02 -1.89 -3.06
C SER A 6 -5.94 -1.25 -1.66
N ILE A 7 -5.04 -1.75 -0.81
CA ILE A 7 -4.83 -1.19 0.53
C ILE A 7 -3.38 -0.73 0.65
N LYS A 8 -3.16 0.51 1.05
CA LYS A 8 -1.81 1.03 1.27
C LYS A 8 -1.07 0.19 2.29
N ASP A 9 0.22 -0.06 2.04
CA ASP A 9 1.04 -0.92 2.90
C ASP A 9 1.38 -0.35 4.30
N LEU A 10 0.59 0.60 4.79
CA LEU A 10 0.60 1.09 6.16
C LEU A 10 -0.56 0.53 7.00
N SER A 11 -1.56 -0.09 6.37
CA SER A 11 -2.68 -0.70 7.07
C SER A 11 -2.48 -2.20 7.26
N LYS A 12 -2.53 -2.62 8.53
CA LYS A 12 -2.44 -4.04 8.90
C LYS A 12 -3.60 -4.80 8.27
N THR A 13 -3.25 -5.87 7.56
CA THR A 13 -4.21 -6.75 6.91
C THR A 13 -3.92 -8.17 7.37
N ALA A 14 -4.86 -8.79 8.06
CA ALA A 14 -4.72 -10.14 8.61
C ALA A 14 -4.32 -11.13 7.50
N GLY A 15 -3.25 -11.89 7.75
CA GLY A 15 -2.75 -12.90 6.81
C GLY A 15 -2.07 -12.35 5.55
N ILE A 16 -1.92 -11.03 5.41
CA ILE A 16 -1.28 -10.40 4.25
C ILE A 16 -0.09 -9.57 4.71
N LYS A 17 1.05 -9.81 4.07
CA LYS A 17 2.32 -9.11 4.34
C LYS A 17 2.11 -7.59 4.39
N THR A 18 2.49 -6.98 5.51
CA THR A 18 2.36 -5.55 5.76
C THR A 18 3.70 -5.02 6.24
N THR A 19 4.46 -4.38 5.34
CA THR A 19 5.86 -4.05 5.59
C THR A 19 6.08 -2.64 6.10
N PHE A 20 5.05 -1.80 6.05
CA PHE A 20 5.17 -0.36 6.30
C PHE A 20 6.20 0.34 5.40
N GLY A 21 6.61 -0.27 4.27
CA GLY A 21 7.75 0.19 3.47
C GLY A 21 9.08 0.23 4.24
N CYS A 22 9.21 -0.52 5.33
CA CYS A 22 10.37 -0.53 6.22
C CYS A 22 10.98 -1.92 6.31
N ILE A 23 12.30 -2.03 6.08
CA ILE A 23 13.02 -3.31 6.01
C ILE A 23 12.88 -4.17 7.27
N ILE A 24 12.75 -3.55 8.45
CA ILE A 24 12.56 -4.25 9.73
C ILE A 24 11.25 -5.07 9.74
N PHE A 25 10.27 -4.67 8.93
CA PHE A 25 8.96 -5.31 8.82
C PHE A 25 8.77 -6.05 7.48
N GLU A 26 9.82 -6.31 6.72
CA GLU A 26 9.73 -6.93 5.39
C GLU A 26 8.90 -8.22 5.36
N ASN A 27 9.01 -9.04 6.42
CA ASN A 27 8.30 -10.31 6.58
C ASN A 27 7.16 -10.25 7.60
N ASN A 28 6.70 -9.07 7.99
CA ASN A 28 5.62 -8.91 8.96
C ASN A 28 4.27 -9.31 8.33
N ILE A 29 3.61 -10.31 8.93
CA ILE A 29 2.26 -10.77 8.57
C ILE A 29 1.37 -10.57 9.80
N PRO A 30 0.53 -9.52 9.82
CA PRO A 30 -0.36 -9.26 10.95
C PRO A 30 -1.38 -10.38 11.15
N GLU A 31 -1.72 -10.67 12.40
CA GLU A 31 -2.81 -11.60 12.75
C GLU A 31 -4.20 -10.95 12.68
N LYS A 32 -4.26 -9.61 12.73
CA LYS A 32 -5.51 -8.85 12.79
C LYS A 32 -5.52 -7.74 11.76
N ASP A 33 -6.70 -7.53 11.19
CA ASP A 33 -6.99 -6.37 10.36
C ASP A 33 -7.01 -5.10 11.21
N GLU A 34 -6.55 -4.00 10.63
CA GLU A 34 -6.89 -2.67 11.12
C GLU A 34 -8.40 -2.41 10.91
N LEU A 35 -9.00 -1.52 11.72
CA LEU A 35 -10.45 -1.30 11.72
C LEU A 35 -11.00 -0.93 10.32
N VAL A 36 -10.29 -0.08 9.57
CA VAL A 36 -10.71 0.31 8.21
C VAL A 36 -10.69 -0.87 7.24
N VAL A 37 -9.66 -1.73 7.32
CA VAL A 37 -9.52 -2.93 6.49
C VAL A 37 -10.63 -3.91 6.79
N LYS A 38 -10.93 -4.12 8.08
CA LYS A 38 -12.04 -4.97 8.52
C LYS A 38 -13.37 -4.50 7.92
N LYS A 39 -13.69 -3.21 8.06
CA LYS A 39 -14.94 -2.64 7.52
C LYS A 39 -15.04 -2.75 6.00
N LEU A 40 -13.94 -2.55 5.28
CA LEU A 40 -13.92 -2.69 3.82
C LEU A 40 -14.15 -4.14 3.39
N LYS A 41 -13.50 -5.11 4.07
CA LYS A 41 -13.72 -6.54 3.83
C LYS A 41 -15.17 -6.94 4.11
N GLU A 42 -15.75 -6.49 5.22
CA GLU A 42 -17.17 -6.71 5.56
C GLU A 42 -18.13 -6.09 4.53
N ALA A 43 -17.74 -4.98 3.89
CA ALA A 43 -18.48 -4.38 2.79
C ALA A 43 -18.34 -5.12 1.45
N GLY A 44 -17.49 -6.16 1.37
CA GLY A 44 -17.38 -7.05 0.22
C GLY A 44 -16.41 -6.60 -0.88
N ILE A 45 -15.34 -5.86 -0.54
CA ILE A 45 -14.29 -5.54 -1.52
C ILE A 45 -13.55 -6.80 -2.02
N VAL A 46 -13.05 -6.73 -3.26
CA VAL A 46 -12.00 -7.65 -3.73
C VAL A 46 -10.66 -6.99 -3.46
N LEU A 47 -9.90 -7.50 -2.48
CA LEU A 47 -8.57 -6.97 -2.20
C LEU A 47 -7.59 -7.42 -3.29
N LEU A 48 -7.15 -6.49 -4.14
CA LEU A 48 -6.18 -6.76 -5.21
C LEU A 48 -4.74 -6.91 -4.68
N GLY A 49 -4.42 -6.27 -3.57
CA GLY A 49 -3.09 -6.31 -2.96
C GLY A 49 -2.74 -5.05 -2.18
N LYS A 50 -1.45 -4.94 -1.84
CA LYS A 50 -0.90 -3.81 -1.09
C LYS A 50 -0.22 -2.81 -2.02
N THR A 51 -0.42 -1.52 -1.82
CA THR A 51 0.27 -0.48 -2.59
C THR A 51 1.48 0.08 -1.87
N ASN A 52 2.51 0.41 -2.66
CA ASN A 52 3.80 0.88 -2.17
C ASN A 52 3.70 2.22 -1.42
N THR A 53 4.58 2.43 -0.46
CA THR A 53 4.65 3.59 0.44
C THR A 53 6.12 3.84 0.81
N PRO A 54 6.57 5.09 1.08
CA PRO A 54 7.82 5.26 1.80
C PRO A 54 7.71 4.68 3.21
N ALA A 55 8.84 4.35 3.83
CA ALA A 55 8.88 3.76 5.18
C ALA A 55 7.99 4.53 6.18
N PHE A 56 7.04 3.88 6.84
CA PHE A 56 6.08 4.50 7.76
C PHE A 56 5.29 5.71 7.19
N GLY A 57 5.26 5.89 5.87
CA GLY A 57 4.63 7.04 5.23
C GLY A 57 5.36 8.38 5.44
N HIS A 58 6.63 8.37 5.86
CA HIS A 58 7.35 9.57 6.32
C HIS A 58 7.74 10.60 5.24
N LYS A 59 7.62 10.29 3.94
CA LYS A 59 8.10 11.15 2.84
C LYS A 59 7.01 11.49 1.82
N PRO A 60 7.11 12.65 1.16
CA PRO A 60 6.26 13.03 0.02
C PRO A 60 6.70 12.40 -1.31
N VAL A 61 7.54 11.35 -1.27
CA VAL A 61 8.01 10.58 -2.43
C VAL A 61 7.94 9.10 -2.11
N THR A 62 7.39 8.30 -3.02
CA THR A 62 7.13 6.87 -2.78
C THR A 62 8.27 6.00 -3.27
N HIS A 63 9.26 5.79 -2.39
CA HIS A 63 10.31 4.78 -2.56
C HIS A 63 10.64 4.13 -1.22
N ASN A 64 11.07 2.88 -1.25
CA ASN A 64 11.70 2.20 -0.12
C ASN A 64 12.67 1.11 -0.61
N ILE A 65 13.41 0.51 0.32
CA ILE A 65 14.44 -0.51 0.03
C ILE A 65 13.82 -1.83 -0.46
N ILE A 66 12.60 -2.15 -0.01
CA ILE A 66 11.96 -3.46 -0.28
C ILE A 66 11.42 -3.52 -1.72
N PHE A 67 10.77 -2.46 -2.19
CA PHE A 67 10.02 -2.43 -3.46
C PHE A 67 10.54 -1.43 -4.47
N GLY A 68 11.53 -0.61 -4.12
CA GLY A 68 12.05 0.45 -4.97
C GLY A 68 11.10 1.64 -5.12
N GLU A 69 11.31 2.43 -6.17
CA GLU A 69 10.56 3.64 -6.48
C GLU A 69 9.27 3.34 -7.25
N THR A 70 8.17 3.99 -6.84
CA THR A 70 6.94 4.03 -7.63
C THR A 70 7.05 5.13 -8.69
N LYS A 71 6.92 4.77 -9.96
CA LYS A 71 6.94 5.73 -11.07
C LYS A 71 5.59 6.41 -11.26
N ASN A 72 5.62 7.65 -11.75
CA ASN A 72 4.41 8.39 -12.09
C ASN A 72 3.88 7.91 -13.45
N PRO A 73 2.61 7.45 -13.55
CA PRO A 73 2.07 6.92 -14.80
C PRO A 73 1.91 7.99 -15.89
N TRP A 74 1.86 9.28 -15.54
CA TRP A 74 1.77 10.38 -16.50
C TRP A 74 3.14 10.79 -17.08
N ASN A 75 4.22 10.55 -16.35
CA ASN A 75 5.59 10.81 -16.80
C ASN A 75 6.59 10.02 -15.94
N LEU A 76 7.25 9.01 -16.52
CA LEU A 76 8.14 8.09 -15.80
C LEU A 76 9.41 8.77 -15.22
N GLU A 77 9.77 9.96 -15.69
CA GLU A 77 10.87 10.76 -15.17
C GLU A 77 10.47 11.64 -13.97
N ARG A 78 9.20 11.58 -13.53
CA ARG A 78 8.68 12.34 -12.39
C ARG A 78 8.27 11.41 -11.24
N THR A 79 8.32 11.97 -10.04
CA THR A 79 7.81 11.33 -8.82
C THR A 79 6.31 11.03 -8.93
N SER A 80 5.87 9.88 -8.41
CA SER A 80 4.45 9.57 -8.18
C SER A 80 3.86 10.33 -6.98
N GLY A 81 4.64 11.20 -6.33
CA GLY A 81 4.30 11.83 -5.06
C GLY A 81 4.39 10.87 -3.88
N GLY A 82 3.82 11.28 -2.75
CA GLY A 82 3.83 10.51 -1.52
C GLY A 82 3.03 11.15 -0.39
N SER A 83 2.77 10.43 0.69
CA SER A 83 3.27 9.07 0.92
C SER A 83 2.41 7.96 0.27
N SER A 84 1.30 8.31 -0.37
CA SER A 84 0.36 7.36 -1.00
C SER A 84 0.57 7.22 -2.51
N GLY A 85 1.80 7.41 -3.01
CA GLY A 85 2.08 7.42 -4.45
C GLY A 85 1.81 6.08 -5.13
N GLY A 86 1.98 4.95 -4.42
CA GLY A 86 1.62 3.62 -4.94
C GLY A 86 0.13 3.50 -5.26
N ALA A 87 -0.73 4.05 -4.39
CA ALA A 87 -2.17 4.06 -4.63
C ALA A 87 -2.54 5.01 -5.76
N ALA A 88 -1.93 6.21 -5.80
CA ALA A 88 -2.20 7.20 -6.84
C ALA A 88 -1.71 6.79 -8.24
N ALA A 89 -0.63 5.99 -8.32
CA ALA A 89 -0.10 5.48 -9.57
C ALA A 89 -0.86 4.25 -10.11
N THR A 90 -1.70 3.64 -9.30
CA THR A 90 -2.51 2.48 -9.72
C THR A 90 -3.73 2.97 -10.49
N PRO A 91 -4.01 2.44 -11.69
CA PRO A 91 -5.25 2.76 -12.41
C PRO A 91 -6.48 2.31 -11.62
N PRO A 92 -7.65 2.94 -11.84
CA PRO A 92 -8.91 2.57 -11.20
C PRO A 92 -9.34 1.14 -11.53
#